data_AF-A0A2D5WMJ8-F1
#
_entry.id   AF-A0A2D5WMJ8-F1
#
_cell.length_a   1.000
_cell.length_b   1.000
_cell.length_c   1.000
_cell.angle_alpha   90.00
_cell.angle_beta   90.00
_cell.angle_gamma   90.00
#
_symmetry.space_group_name_H-M   'P 1'
#
loop_
_entity.id
_entity.type
_entity.pdbx_description
1 polymer ?
#
loop_
_entity_poly.entity_id
_entity_poly.type
_entity_poly.pdbx_seq_one_letter_code
_entity_poly.pdbx_strand_id
1 'polypeptide(L)'
;MRFSLRASAGFSTLQTTAGIIISGVLTGTAMHYFPDILDQADREVTRYAASAEAVHQEIWDIYEETQGINAKPRRESVRHGFSAANDLVASPLGGYCFDPGAPGETLQNCPVAASD
;
A
#
# COMPACT_ATOMS: atom_id res chain seq x y z
N MET A 1 17.94 -10.94 59.23
CA MET A 1 17.09 -10.13 58.32
C MET A 1 16.05 -11.04 57.71
N ARG A 2 14.76 -10.83 58.01
CA ARG A 2 13.64 -11.61 57.45
C ARG A 2 13.17 -10.89 56.19
N PHE A 3 13.38 -11.50 55.02
CA PHE A 3 12.74 -11.04 53.80
C PHE A 3 11.27 -11.46 53.83
N SER A 4 10.41 -10.49 54.13
CA SER A 4 8.96 -10.62 54.07
C SER A 4 8.51 -10.58 52.60
N LEU A 5 8.08 -11.71 52.06
CA LEU A 5 7.29 -11.79 50.83
C LEU A 5 5.92 -11.15 51.08
N ARG A 6 5.83 -9.83 50.96
CA ARG A 6 4.57 -9.10 51.08
C ARG A 6 4.48 -8.03 49.99
N ALA A 7 4.40 -8.48 48.75
CA ALA A 7 4.14 -7.62 47.60
C ALA A 7 3.47 -8.41 46.46
N SER A 8 2.21 -8.81 46.63
CA SER A 8 1.30 -9.13 45.51
C SER A 8 -0.12 -9.35 46.04
N ALA A 9 -0.72 -8.31 46.62
CA ALA A 9 -2.15 -8.23 46.84
C ALA A 9 -2.71 -7.19 45.87
N GLY A 10 -3.57 -7.60 44.92
CA GLY A 10 -4.46 -6.64 44.27
C GLY A 10 -4.57 -6.62 42.75
N PHE A 11 -4.30 -7.70 42.01
CA PHE A 11 -4.90 -7.87 40.69
C PHE A 11 -6.03 -8.89 40.79
N SER A 12 -7.27 -8.38 40.76
CA SER A 12 -8.46 -9.23 40.81
C SER A 12 -8.53 -10.06 39.53
N THR A 13 -8.86 -11.35 39.62
CA THR A 13 -9.09 -12.23 38.46
C THR A 13 -10.12 -11.63 37.48
N LEU A 14 -11.05 -10.82 38.01
CA LEU A 14 -12.07 -10.09 37.26
C LEU A 14 -11.48 -8.91 36.44
N GLN A 15 -10.43 -8.27 36.94
CA GLN A 15 -9.69 -7.24 36.19
C GLN A 15 -8.85 -7.86 35.07
N THR A 16 -8.27 -9.04 35.31
CA THR A 16 -7.54 -9.79 34.27
C THR A 16 -8.47 -10.27 33.16
N THR A 17 -9.65 -10.82 33.49
CA THR A 17 -10.63 -11.21 32.47
C THR A 17 -11.22 -10.02 31.72
N ALA A 18 -11.51 -8.91 32.40
CA ALA A 18 -11.90 -7.67 31.73
C ALA A 18 -10.81 -7.19 30.76
N GLY A 19 -9.54 -7.22 31.18
CA GLY A 19 -8.40 -6.91 30.32
C GLY A 19 -8.34 -7.80 29.08
N ILE A 20 -8.48 -9.12 29.24
CA ILE A 20 -8.49 -10.09 28.12
C ILE A 20 -9.67 -9.84 27.18
N ILE A 21 -10.86 -9.54 27.70
CA ILE A 21 -12.05 -9.25 26.88
C ILE A 21 -11.84 -7.96 26.09
N ILE A 22 -11.38 -6.89 26.75
CA ILE A 22 -11.13 -5.61 26.09
C ILE A 22 -10.03 -5.75 25.04
N SER A 23 -8.92 -6.42 25.36
CA SER A 23 -7.87 -6.73 24.40
C SER A 23 -8.39 -7.60 23.26
N GLY A 24 -9.18 -8.63 23.53
CA GLY A 24 -9.77 -9.48 22.50
C GLY A 24 -10.72 -8.74 21.57
N VAL A 25 -11.54 -7.83 22.11
CA VAL A 25 -12.43 -6.97 21.31
C VAL A 25 -11.62 -5.97 20.50
N LEU A 26 -10.63 -5.30 21.09
CA LEU A 26 -9.78 -4.32 20.38
C LEU A 26 -8.90 -4.98 19.31
N THR A 27 -8.35 -6.16 19.59
CA THR A 27 -7.61 -6.94 18.60
C THR A 27 -8.55 -7.47 17.53
N GLY A 28 -9.75 -7.93 17.88
CA GLY A 28 -10.76 -8.36 16.93
C GLY A 28 -11.23 -7.24 16.01
N THR A 29 -11.49 -6.03 16.54
CA THR A 29 -11.85 -4.87 15.72
C THR A 29 -10.68 -4.40 14.87
N ALA A 30 -9.46 -4.36 15.42
CA ALA A 30 -8.26 -4.03 14.64
C ALA A 30 -8.06 -5.01 13.48
N MET A 31 -8.15 -6.32 13.73
CA MET A 31 -8.06 -7.34 12.66
C MET A 31 -9.21 -7.25 11.66
N HIS A 32 -10.40 -6.78 12.07
CA HIS A 32 -11.53 -6.62 11.16
C HIS A 32 -11.33 -5.45 10.18
N TYR A 33 -10.75 -4.34 10.62
CA TYR A 33 -10.55 -3.16 9.76
C TYR A 33 -9.22 -3.16 9.01
N PHE A 34 -8.24 -3.94 9.48
CA PHE A 34 -6.90 -3.96 8.89
C PHE A 34 -6.88 -4.34 7.40
N PRO A 35 -7.64 -5.34 6.92
CA PRO A 35 -7.71 -5.67 5.49
C PRO A 35 -8.22 -4.51 4.64
N ASP A 36 -9.29 -3.84 5.07
CA ASP A 36 -9.86 -2.70 4.35
C ASP A 36 -8.89 -1.51 4.27
N ILE A 37 -8.15 -1.26 5.36
CA ILE A 37 -7.12 -0.21 5.39
C ILE A 37 -5.98 -0.53 4.42
N LEU A 38 -5.55 -1.79 4.36
CA LEU A 38 -4.51 -2.24 3.42
C LEU A 38 -4.98 -2.14 1.97
N ASP A 39 -6.21 -2.55 1.67
CA ASP A 39 -6.78 -2.44 0.32
C ASP A 39 -6.90 -0.98 -0.12
N GLN A 40 -7.39 -0.11 0.76
CA GLN A 40 -7.50 1.31 0.47
C GLN A 40 -6.12 1.96 0.29
N ALA A 41 -5.13 1.59 1.10
CA ALA A 41 -3.76 2.05 0.94
C ALA A 41 -3.16 1.59 -0.39
N ASP A 42 -3.38 0.32 -0.78
CA ASP A 42 -2.92 -0.22 -2.05
C ASP A 42 -3.51 0.53 -3.24
N ARG A 43 -4.82 0.81 -3.18
CA ARG A 43 -5.53 1.59 -4.19
C ARG A 43 -4.97 3.00 -4.33
N GLU A 44 -4.79 3.72 -3.22
CA GLU A 44 -4.32 5.11 -3.25
C GLU A 44 -2.85 5.22 -3.67
N VAL A 45 -2.00 4.28 -3.23
CA VAL A 45 -0.60 4.22 -3.67
C VAL A 45 -0.53 3.95 -5.18
N THR A 46 -1.37 3.06 -5.70
CA THR A 46 -1.45 2.76 -7.13
C THR A 46 -1.96 3.93 -7.95
N ARG A 47 -3.00 4.60 -7.45
CA ARG A 47 -3.54 5.83 -8.06
C ARG A 47 -2.52 6.95 -8.10
N TYR A 48 -1.76 7.13 -7.02
CA TYR A 48 -0.68 8.12 -6.96
C TYR A 48 0.40 7.81 -8.00
N ALA A 49 0.82 6.54 -8.11
CA ALA A 49 1.79 6.11 -9.11
C ALA A 49 1.29 6.34 -10.55
N ALA A 50 0.03 6.00 -10.83
CA ALA A 50 -0.62 6.31 -12.10
C ALA A 50 -0.62 7.81 -12.41
N SER A 51 -0.96 8.65 -11.44
CA SER A 51 -0.96 10.11 -11.64
C SER A 51 0.44 10.67 -11.89
N ALA A 52 1.45 10.16 -11.21
CA ALA A 52 2.84 10.54 -11.42
C ALA A 52 3.34 10.12 -12.81
N GLU A 53 2.94 8.93 -13.27
CA GLU A 53 3.24 8.46 -14.63
C GLU A 53 2.61 9.35 -15.69
N ALA A 54 1.34 9.75 -15.51
CA ALA A 54 0.65 10.68 -16.41
C ALA A 54 1.38 12.03 -16.51
N VAL A 55 1.81 12.58 -15.37
CA VAL A 55 2.57 13.84 -15.33
C VAL A 55 3.93 13.68 -16.01
N HIS A 56 4.63 12.57 -15.79
CA HIS A 56 5.89 12.29 -16.49
C HIS A 56 5.70 12.17 -17.99
N GLN A 57 4.59 11.58 -18.45
CA GLN A 57 4.22 11.53 -19.87
C GLN A 57 4.06 12.92 -20.47
N GLU A 58 3.22 13.75 -19.85
CA GLU A 58 2.95 15.10 -20.33
C GLU A 58 4.22 15.95 -20.41
N ILE A 59 5.07 15.89 -19.37
CA ILE A 59 6.37 16.58 -19.37
C ILE A 59 7.25 16.10 -20.52
N TRP A 60 7.23 14.80 -20.80
CA TRP A 60 8.02 14.22 -21.86
C TRP A 60 7.53 14.64 -23.24
N ASP A 61 6.22 14.63 -23.46
CA ASP A 61 5.60 15.04 -24.71
C ASP A 61 5.92 16.51 -25.02
N ILE A 62 5.85 17.39 -24.01
CA ILE A 62 6.25 18.80 -24.14
C ILE A 62 7.76 18.92 -24.45
N TYR A 63 8.59 18.10 -23.82
CA TYR A 63 10.03 18.08 -24.09
C TYR A 63 10.32 17.64 -25.53
N GLU A 64 9.63 16.62 -26.03
CA GLU A 64 9.77 16.16 -27.42
C GLU A 64 9.30 17.24 -28.41
N GLU A 65 8.17 17.88 -28.15
CA GLU A 65 7.66 18.98 -28.99
C GLU A 65 8.67 20.15 -29.04
N THR A 66 9.26 20.51 -27.90
CA THR A 66 10.20 21.64 -27.82
C THR A 66 11.58 21.35 -28.40
N GLN A 67 12.08 20.11 -28.30
CA GLN A 67 13.39 19.72 -28.84
C GLN A 67 13.34 19.23 -30.30
N GLY A 68 12.18 18.77 -30.76
CA GLY A 68 11.97 18.21 -32.10
C GLY A 68 12.94 17.07 -32.38
N ILE A 69 13.72 17.21 -33.46
CA ILE A 69 14.64 16.16 -33.96
C ILE A 69 15.79 15.84 -32.99
N ASN A 70 16.07 16.72 -32.03
CA ASN A 70 17.13 16.54 -31.03
C ASN A 70 16.64 15.92 -29.72
N ALA A 71 15.35 15.58 -29.63
CA ALA A 71 14.80 14.97 -28.44
C ALA A 71 15.54 13.65 -28.13
N LYS A 72 15.95 13.49 -26.87
CA LYS A 72 16.47 12.22 -26.39
C LYS A 72 15.33 11.19 -26.35
N PRO A 73 15.63 9.88 -26.37
CA PRO A 73 14.60 8.85 -26.17
C PRO A 73 14.02 8.92 -24.75
N ARG A 74 12.72 8.65 -24.64
CA ARG A 74 12.00 8.57 -23.37
C ARG A 74 12.66 7.59 -22.42
N ARG A 75 12.95 8.04 -21.20
CA ARG A 75 13.38 7.15 -20.13
C ARG A 75 12.17 6.49 -19.50
N GLU A 76 12.30 5.21 -19.21
CA GLU A 76 11.35 4.51 -18.35
C GLU A 76 11.35 5.16 -16.97
N SER A 77 10.15 5.35 -16.41
CA SER A 77 9.98 5.85 -15.06
C SER A 77 10.51 4.84 -14.04
N VAL A 78 11.11 5.34 -12.97
CA VAL A 78 11.58 4.48 -11.89
C VAL A 78 10.36 4.04 -11.06
N ARG A 79 10.07 2.74 -11.09
CA ARG A 79 8.92 2.12 -10.42
C ARG A 79 9.37 1.44 -9.13
N HIS A 80 9.33 2.16 -8.01
CA HIS A 80 9.79 1.62 -6.72
C HIS A 80 8.73 0.72 -6.09
N GLY A 81 8.99 -0.60 -6.06
CA GLY A 81 8.11 -1.58 -5.42
C GLY A 81 6.87 -1.98 -6.24
N PHE A 82 6.70 -1.39 -7.42
CA PHE A 82 5.68 -1.79 -8.40
C PHE A 82 6.27 -2.82 -9.35
N SER A 83 5.47 -3.83 -9.72
CA SER A 83 5.84 -4.81 -10.73
C SER A 83 5.28 -4.39 -12.09
N ALA A 84 6.08 -4.52 -13.15
CA ALA A 84 5.62 -4.33 -14.51
C ALA A 84 5.50 -5.69 -15.19
N ALA A 85 4.28 -6.17 -15.43
CA ALA A 85 4.00 -7.46 -16.02
C ALA A 85 2.82 -7.36 -16.99
N ASN A 86 2.93 -8.00 -18.15
CA ASN A 86 1.89 -8.02 -19.19
C ASN A 86 1.40 -6.62 -19.58
N ASP A 87 2.34 -5.70 -19.82
CA ASP A 87 2.07 -4.29 -20.16
C ASP A 87 1.31 -3.50 -19.08
N LEU A 88 1.14 -4.03 -17.88
CA LEU A 88 0.48 -3.36 -16.75
C LEU A 88 1.48 -3.09 -15.62
N VAL A 89 1.24 -2.02 -14.87
CA VAL A 89 1.97 -1.69 -13.64
C VAL A 89 1.10 -2.08 -12.46
N ALA A 90 1.56 -3.06 -11.69
CA ALA A 90 0.87 -3.61 -10.53
C ALA A 90 1.41 -3.06 -9.22
N SER A 91 0.50 -2.85 -8.29
CA SER A 91 0.76 -2.39 -6.93
C SER A 91 1.63 -3.36 -6.14
N PRO A 92 2.33 -2.89 -5.09
CA PRO A 92 3.16 -3.77 -4.25
C PRO A 92 2.38 -4.88 -3.55
N LEU A 93 1.09 -4.67 -3.26
CA LEU A 93 0.23 -5.69 -2.62
C LEU A 93 -0.58 -6.51 -3.62
N GLY A 94 -0.49 -6.20 -4.92
CA GLY A 94 -1.07 -6.98 -6.01
C GLY A 94 -2.59 -6.89 -6.13
N GLY A 95 -3.24 -5.92 -5.47
CA GLY A 95 -4.69 -5.70 -5.57
C GLY A 95 -5.10 -4.83 -6.76
N TYR A 96 -4.23 -3.88 -7.14
CA TYR A 96 -4.53 -2.86 -8.15
C TYR A 96 -3.44 -2.76 -9.21
N CYS A 97 -3.82 -2.36 -10.41
CA CYS A 97 -2.90 -2.09 -11.52
C CYS A 97 -3.39 -0.90 -12.35
N PHE A 98 -2.52 -0.42 -13.22
CA PHE A 98 -2.86 0.53 -14.27
C PHE A 98 -2.04 0.28 -15.54
N ASP A 99 -2.57 0.71 -16.68
CA ASP A 99 -1.86 0.70 -17.96
C ASP A 99 -0.94 1.94 -18.04
N PRO A 100 0.38 1.77 -18.20
CA PRO A 100 1.31 2.89 -18.34
C PRO A 100 1.05 3.75 -19.59
N GLY A 101 0.33 3.26 -20.60
CA GLY A 101 -0.09 4.02 -21.79
C GLY A 101 -1.25 4.97 -21.54
N ALA A 102 -2.11 4.69 -20.55
CA ALA A 102 -3.23 5.54 -20.14
C ALA A 102 -3.42 5.51 -18.60
N PRO A 103 -2.41 5.93 -17.83
CA PRO A 103 -2.33 5.61 -16.41
C PRO A 103 -3.42 6.28 -15.56
N GLY A 104 -3.87 7.47 -15.96
CA GLY A 104 -4.95 8.19 -15.27
C GLY A 104 -6.35 7.58 -15.43
N GLU A 105 -6.57 6.74 -16.45
CA GLU A 105 -7.90 6.24 -16.83
C GLU A 105 -8.08 4.74 -16.58
N THR A 106 -7.01 4.01 -16.30
CA THR A 106 -6.98 2.54 -16.31
C THR A 106 -6.73 1.91 -14.94
N LEU A 107 -7.00 2.64 -13.84
CA LEU A 107 -6.93 2.05 -12.50
C LEU A 107 -8.00 0.97 -12.37
N GLN A 108 -7.56 -0.28 -12.30
CA GLN A 108 -8.44 -1.43 -12.23
C GLN A 108 -7.95 -2.46 -11.22
N ASN A 109 -8.87 -3.31 -10.76
CA ASN A 109 -8.52 -4.46 -9.95
C ASN A 109 -7.81 -5.47 -10.85
N CYS A 110 -6.48 -5.49 -10.80
CA CYS A 110 -5.74 -6.65 -11.24
C CYS A 110 -5.37 -7.41 -9.97
N PRO A 111 -6.10 -8.47 -9.59
CA PRO A 111 -5.48 -9.50 -8.80
C PRO A 111 -4.36 -10.02 -9.70
N VAL A 112 -3.13 -9.54 -9.49
CA VAL A 112 -1.96 -10.28 -9.93
C VAL A 112 -2.00 -11.51 -9.03
N ALA A 113 -2.78 -12.50 -9.48
CA ALA A 113 -2.85 -13.79 -8.85
C ALA A 113 -1.40 -14.20 -8.66
N ALA A 114 -1.04 -14.44 -7.41
CA ALA A 114 0.11 -15.22 -6.98
C ALA A 114 0.71 -16.03 -8.15
N SER A 115 1.76 -15.50 -8.75
CA SER A 115 2.54 -16.15 -9.80
C SER A 115 3.93 -15.54 -9.71
N ASP A 116 4.89 -16.11 -8.98
CA ASP A 116 5.10 -17.49 -8.49
C ASP A 116 5.50 -17.54 -7.00
#